data_AF-A9HTB8-F1
#
_entry.id   AF-A9HTB8-F1
#
_cell.length_a   1.000
_cell.length_b   1.000
_cell.length_c   1.000
_cell.angle_alpha   90.00
_cell.angle_beta   90.00
_cell.angle_gamma   90.00
#
_symmetry.space_group_name_H-M   'P 1'
#
loop_
_entity.id
_entity.type
_entity.pdbx_description
1 polymer ?
#
loop_
_entity_poly.entity_id
_entity_poly.type
_entity_poly.pdbx_seq_one_letter_code
_entity_poly.pdbx_strand_id
1 'polypeptide(L)'
;KAGLSWPIGLPAPFTPRSRFEVLGWDYFTEQHAFSCADGAPKCPLQGASRADVGDAVDTALEQLNRRYQPRLRFQKQRLLNGYRRFDPARGMEYTLDLLLEAVTQRGHRRALARRVSLLRPLSRVEILPMPYVTEATRVQLVLPLLVAEAAAALAFLEAFATSALEPRENALLTLLLVYGPREGGRGAPDPFLRVKAAAAELERRYPGARLAWLAVRAEAPSQVRLMDVISKKHPVDTLFFLTTVWTRPGPEVLNRCRMNAISGWQAFFPVHFQEFNPILSPQRSPPGPPGAGPDPPSPPGADPSHGTPVGGRFDRQASAEGCFYNADYLAARARLAGELAGQEEEEAL
;
A
#
# COMPACT_ATOMS: atom_id res chain seq x y z
N LYS A 1 41.07 6.18 -1.36
CA LYS A 1 40.67 7.18 -2.39
C LYS A 1 39.48 7.94 -1.83
N ALA A 2 39.66 9.19 -1.42
CA ALA A 2 38.55 10.00 -0.91
C ALA A 2 37.46 10.08 -1.99
N GLY A 3 36.26 9.61 -1.66
CA GLY A 3 35.10 9.74 -2.55
C GLY A 3 34.85 11.21 -2.88
N LEU A 4 34.14 11.45 -3.98
CA LEU A 4 33.68 12.79 -4.40
C LEU A 4 33.24 13.59 -3.16
N SER A 5 34.04 14.57 -2.74
CA SER A 5 33.70 15.42 -1.61
C SER A 5 32.60 16.37 -2.09
N TRP A 6 31.37 16.01 -1.80
CA TRP A 6 30.22 16.87 -2.01
C TRP A 6 30.39 18.20 -1.25
N PRO A 7 29.69 19.26 -1.65
CA PRO A 7 29.81 20.58 -1.01
C PRO A 7 29.70 20.54 0.52
N ILE A 8 30.41 21.47 1.18
CA ILE A 8 30.42 21.62 2.63
C ILE A 8 28.97 21.87 3.12
N GLY A 9 28.55 21.15 4.15
CA GLY A 9 27.20 21.23 4.73
C GLY A 9 26.28 20.05 4.41
N LEU A 10 26.73 19.10 3.56
CA LEU A 10 26.04 17.83 3.34
C LEU A 10 26.59 16.74 4.25
N PRO A 11 25.73 15.85 4.80
CA PRO A 11 26.19 14.73 5.62
C PRO A 11 27.04 13.77 4.79
N ALA A 12 27.87 12.97 5.47
CA ALA A 12 28.70 11.97 4.80
C ALA A 12 27.84 10.85 4.16
N PRO A 13 28.35 10.17 3.11
CA PRO A 13 27.70 8.99 2.55
C PRO A 13 27.38 7.91 3.58
N PHE A 14 26.23 7.25 3.42
CA PHE A 14 25.90 6.06 4.20
C PHE A 14 26.99 5.00 4.02
N THR A 15 27.49 4.48 5.14
CA THR A 15 28.52 3.44 5.16
C THR A 15 27.90 2.13 5.62
N PRO A 16 27.74 1.13 4.72
CA PRO A 16 27.14 -0.16 5.08
C PRO A 16 28.04 -0.92 6.05
N ARG A 17 27.46 -1.49 7.10
CA ARG A 17 28.15 -2.35 8.07
C ARG A 17 28.14 -3.81 7.67
N SER A 18 27.14 -4.21 6.88
CA SER A 18 26.98 -5.58 6.37
C SER A 18 26.70 -5.60 4.87
N ARG A 19 26.87 -6.77 4.23
CA ARG A 19 26.53 -6.99 2.82
C ARG A 19 25.06 -6.74 2.49
N PHE A 20 24.17 -6.78 3.49
CA PHE A 20 22.73 -6.58 3.33
C PHE A 20 22.33 -5.10 3.33
N GLU A 21 23.24 -4.21 3.71
CA GLU A 21 23.02 -2.76 3.77
C GLU A 21 23.59 -2.04 2.53
N VAL A 22 24.16 -2.77 1.57
CA VAL A 22 24.75 -2.17 0.37
C VAL A 22 23.64 -1.57 -0.50
N LEU A 23 23.67 -0.24 -0.62
CA LEU A 23 22.74 0.51 -1.44
C LEU A 23 23.05 0.30 -2.93
N GLY A 24 22.11 -0.31 -3.65
CA GLY A 24 22.19 -0.57 -5.08
C GLY A 24 22.02 0.70 -5.93
N TRP A 25 22.55 0.66 -7.16
CA TRP A 25 22.29 1.68 -8.18
C TRP A 25 21.24 1.16 -9.15
N ASP A 26 20.19 1.95 -9.37
CA ASP A 26 19.16 1.66 -10.34
C ASP A 26 19.50 2.32 -11.67
N TYR A 27 19.60 1.51 -12.72
CA TYR A 27 19.82 1.99 -14.08
C TYR A 27 18.51 2.44 -14.72
N PHE A 28 18.56 3.57 -15.44
CA PHE A 28 17.44 4.10 -16.19
C PHE A 28 17.89 4.78 -17.50
N THR A 29 16.92 4.89 -18.40
CA THR A 29 16.99 5.65 -19.65
C THR A 29 15.93 6.75 -19.62
N GLU A 30 15.80 7.57 -20.67
CA GLU A 30 14.75 8.61 -20.70
C GLU A 30 13.31 8.05 -20.66
N GLN A 31 13.14 6.77 -21.02
CA GLN A 31 11.81 6.16 -21.17
C GLN A 31 11.57 4.97 -20.25
N HIS A 32 12.60 4.35 -19.70
CA HIS A 32 12.48 3.09 -18.98
C HIS A 32 13.39 3.01 -17.75
N ALA A 33 12.90 2.32 -16.73
CA ALA A 33 13.67 1.85 -15.58
C ALA A 33 13.88 0.33 -15.69
N PHE A 34 14.96 -0.15 -15.07
CA PHE A 34 15.35 -1.57 -15.05
C PHE A 34 15.29 -2.20 -13.64
N SER A 35 14.69 -1.48 -12.69
CA SER A 35 14.41 -1.92 -11.32
C SER A 35 12.91 -1.76 -11.05
N CYS A 36 12.10 -2.69 -11.52
CA CYS A 36 10.64 -2.58 -11.49
C CYS A 36 10.04 -3.23 -10.24
N ALA A 37 8.98 -2.62 -9.69
CA ALA A 37 8.36 -3.08 -8.45
C ALA A 37 7.68 -4.46 -8.57
N ASP A 38 7.25 -4.81 -9.78
CA ASP A 38 6.66 -6.10 -10.16
C ASP A 38 7.71 -7.18 -10.47
N GLY A 39 9.00 -6.85 -10.36
CA GLY A 39 10.11 -7.75 -10.70
C GLY A 39 10.35 -7.91 -12.20
N ALA A 40 9.66 -7.14 -13.06
CA ALA A 40 9.93 -7.13 -14.48
C ALA A 40 11.35 -6.58 -14.76
N PRO A 41 12.05 -7.11 -15.79
CA PRO A 41 13.40 -6.63 -16.12
C PRO A 41 13.41 -5.19 -16.68
N LYS A 42 12.26 -4.69 -17.15
CA LYS A 42 12.13 -3.37 -17.78
C LYS A 42 10.69 -2.88 -17.66
N CYS A 43 10.52 -1.63 -17.24
CA CYS A 43 9.23 -0.96 -17.11
C CYS A 43 9.32 0.49 -17.63
N PRO A 44 8.24 1.02 -18.20
CA PRO A 44 8.19 2.41 -18.65
C PRO A 44 8.27 3.38 -17.46
N LEU A 45 8.98 4.50 -17.64
CA LEU A 45 8.96 5.61 -16.69
C LEU A 45 7.65 6.37 -16.83
N GLN A 46 6.86 6.41 -15.75
CA GLN A 46 5.58 7.10 -15.70
C GLN A 46 5.45 7.94 -14.42
N GLY A 47 4.51 8.88 -14.45
CA GLY A 47 4.17 9.75 -13.32
C GLY A 47 5.41 10.40 -12.67
N ALA A 48 5.48 10.29 -11.34
CA ALA A 48 6.55 10.87 -10.53
C ALA A 48 7.97 10.41 -10.93
N SER A 49 8.13 9.15 -11.38
CA SER A 49 9.45 8.67 -11.81
C SER A 49 9.92 9.31 -13.11
N ARG A 50 9.01 9.59 -14.05
CA ARG A 50 9.35 10.30 -15.29
C ARG A 50 9.67 11.77 -15.01
N ALA A 51 8.87 12.41 -14.17
CA ALA A 51 9.11 13.79 -13.73
C ALA A 51 10.47 13.91 -13.02
N ASP A 52 10.78 13.00 -12.10
CA ASP A 52 12.06 12.94 -11.39
C ASP A 52 13.28 12.92 -12.33
N VAL A 53 13.24 12.03 -13.33
CA VAL A 53 14.31 11.91 -14.33
C VAL A 53 14.42 13.16 -15.19
N GLY A 54 13.29 13.76 -15.59
CA GLY A 54 13.25 15.03 -16.31
C GLY A 54 13.93 16.14 -15.51
N ASP A 55 13.49 16.35 -14.27
CA ASP A 55 14.02 17.36 -13.36
C ASP A 55 15.52 17.19 -13.13
N ALA A 56 16.00 15.95 -12.96
CA ALA A 56 17.44 15.67 -12.78
C ALA A 56 18.25 16.06 -14.03
N VAL A 57 17.76 15.75 -15.22
CA VAL A 57 18.41 16.08 -16.49
C VAL A 57 18.41 17.59 -16.72
N ASP A 58 17.29 18.26 -16.48
CA ASP A 58 17.16 19.71 -16.65
C ASP A 58 18.04 20.47 -15.66
N THR A 59 18.06 20.04 -14.39
CA THR A 59 18.98 20.57 -13.37
C THR A 59 20.44 20.38 -13.78
N ALA A 60 20.82 19.22 -14.33
CA ALA A 60 22.19 19.02 -14.84
C ALA A 60 22.56 20.03 -15.94
N LEU A 61 21.66 20.26 -16.91
CA LEU A 61 21.88 21.22 -17.98
C LEU A 61 21.97 22.65 -17.46
N GLU A 62 21.10 23.02 -16.53
CA GLU A 62 21.10 24.35 -15.91
C GLU A 62 22.42 24.59 -15.18
N GLN A 63 22.88 23.66 -14.34
CA GLN A 63 24.13 23.81 -13.60
C GLN A 63 25.35 23.83 -14.52
N LEU A 64 25.36 23.03 -15.59
CA LEU A 64 26.42 23.10 -16.62
C LEU A 64 26.43 24.47 -17.30
N ASN A 65 25.27 24.95 -17.75
CA ASN A 65 25.17 26.27 -18.38
C ASN A 65 25.60 27.39 -17.43
N ARG A 66 25.11 27.39 -16.18
CA ARG A 66 25.49 28.36 -15.16
C ARG A 66 27.00 28.40 -14.92
N ARG A 67 27.66 27.23 -14.94
CA ARG A 67 29.12 27.13 -14.69
C ARG A 67 29.98 27.61 -15.85
N TYR A 68 29.55 27.40 -17.10
CA TYR A 68 30.36 27.67 -18.29
C TYR A 68 29.89 28.87 -19.11
N GLN A 69 28.76 29.46 -18.77
CA GLN A 69 28.34 30.74 -19.33
C GLN A 69 29.31 31.87 -18.93
N PRO A 70 29.50 32.87 -19.80
CA PRO A 70 28.89 33.00 -21.13
C PRO A 70 29.67 32.28 -22.25
N ARG A 71 30.76 31.55 -21.94
CA ARG A 71 31.69 31.00 -22.96
C ARG A 71 31.09 29.86 -23.77
N LEU A 72 30.36 28.96 -23.11
CA LEU A 72 29.70 27.81 -23.72
C LEU A 72 28.25 27.75 -23.26
N ARG A 73 27.37 27.40 -24.21
CA ARG A 73 25.99 27.00 -23.93
C ARG A 73 25.83 25.54 -24.33
N PHE A 74 25.35 24.72 -23.40
CA PHE A 74 25.05 23.32 -23.61
C PHE A 74 23.56 23.13 -23.88
N GLN A 75 23.26 22.33 -24.90
CA GLN A 75 21.92 21.80 -25.19
C GLN A 75 21.96 20.28 -25.07
N LYS A 76 20.93 19.67 -24.48
CA LYS A 76 20.83 18.21 -24.42
C LYS A 76 20.50 17.67 -25.81
N GLN A 77 21.29 16.70 -26.27
CA GLN A 77 20.89 15.85 -27.39
C GLN A 77 20.22 14.58 -26.85
N ARG A 78 20.87 13.88 -25.92
CA ARG A 78 20.38 12.59 -25.39
C ARG A 78 20.99 12.24 -24.04
N LEU A 79 20.22 11.62 -23.15
CA LEU A 79 20.77 10.85 -22.02
C LEU A 79 21.25 9.47 -22.50
N LEU A 80 22.55 9.20 -22.35
CA LEU A 80 23.16 7.93 -22.70
C LEU A 80 22.90 6.88 -21.61
N ASN A 81 23.30 7.19 -20.37
CA ASN A 81 23.12 6.34 -19.20
C ASN A 81 22.67 7.16 -18.00
N GLY A 82 21.65 6.70 -17.29
CA GLY A 82 21.23 7.25 -16.00
C GLY A 82 21.39 6.21 -14.90
N TYR A 83 22.00 6.59 -13.79
CA TYR A 83 22.03 5.79 -12.57
C TYR A 83 21.51 6.63 -11.42
N ARG A 84 20.61 6.07 -10.61
CA ARG A 84 20.14 6.70 -9.37
C ARG A 84 20.29 5.79 -8.17
N ARG A 85 20.47 6.38 -6.99
CA ARG A 85 20.54 5.66 -5.71
C ARG A 85 20.00 6.54 -4.59
N PHE A 86 19.20 5.96 -3.71
CA PHE A 86 18.77 6.64 -2.49
C PHE A 86 19.76 6.36 -1.35
N ASP A 87 20.37 7.42 -0.81
CA ASP A 87 21.19 7.39 0.40
C ASP A 87 20.36 7.97 1.57
N PRO A 88 20.01 7.18 2.61
CA PRO A 88 19.20 7.66 3.72
C PRO A 88 19.80 8.85 4.48
N ALA A 89 21.11 9.07 4.42
CA ALA A 89 21.75 10.19 5.08
C ALA A 89 21.68 11.47 4.23
N ARG A 90 21.76 11.35 2.89
CA ARG A 90 21.95 12.49 1.99
C ARG A 90 20.75 12.79 1.11
N GLY A 91 20.01 11.78 0.65
CA GLY A 91 18.93 11.89 -0.33
C GLY A 91 19.22 11.12 -1.62
N MET A 92 18.72 11.63 -2.74
CA MET A 92 18.83 10.95 -4.04
C MET A 92 20.10 11.36 -4.79
N GLU A 93 20.97 10.41 -5.06
CA GLU A 93 22.16 10.58 -5.89
C GLU A 93 21.88 10.17 -7.33
N TYR A 94 22.38 10.96 -8.28
CA TYR A 94 22.29 10.67 -9.71
C TYR A 94 23.67 10.73 -10.36
N THR A 95 23.92 9.79 -11.27
CA THR A 95 25.03 9.85 -12.23
C THR A 95 24.45 9.80 -13.63
N LEU A 96 24.63 10.86 -14.40
CA LEU A 96 24.07 11.04 -15.74
C LEU A 96 25.20 11.15 -16.75
N ASP A 97 25.20 10.25 -17.73
CA ASP A 97 26.03 10.36 -18.93
C ASP A 97 25.22 11.06 -20.03
N LEU A 98 25.52 12.33 -20.29
CA LEU A 98 24.78 13.16 -21.24
C LEU A 98 25.57 13.34 -22.53
N LEU A 99 24.90 13.19 -23.67
CA LEU A 99 25.36 13.71 -24.95
C LEU A 99 24.82 15.13 -25.13
N LEU A 100 25.73 16.09 -25.20
CA LEU A 100 25.45 17.52 -25.23
C LEU A 100 25.95 18.14 -26.53
N GLU A 101 25.25 19.15 -27.03
CA GLU A 101 25.77 20.08 -28.02
C GLU A 101 26.30 21.33 -27.33
N ALA A 102 27.61 21.57 -27.42
CA ALA A 102 28.25 22.77 -26.93
C ALA A 102 28.29 23.82 -28.03
N VAL A 103 27.64 24.96 -27.79
CA VAL A 103 27.63 26.13 -28.68
C VAL A 103 28.52 27.20 -28.09
N THR A 104 29.52 27.61 -28.87
CA THR A 104 30.42 28.72 -28.51
C THR A 104 29.75 30.07 -28.77
N GLN A 105 30.27 31.14 -28.18
CA GLN A 105 29.83 32.51 -28.49
C GLN A 105 29.93 32.87 -29.98
N ARG A 106 30.87 32.25 -30.71
CA ARG A 106 31.08 32.46 -32.15
C ARG A 106 30.12 31.60 -33.01
N GLY A 107 29.19 30.86 -32.39
CA GLY A 107 28.21 30.02 -33.08
C GLY A 107 28.69 28.63 -33.47
N HIS A 108 29.97 28.28 -33.25
CA HIS A 108 30.45 26.92 -33.50
C HIS A 108 29.77 25.92 -32.57
N ARG A 109 29.31 24.81 -33.15
CA ARG A 109 28.63 23.71 -32.46
C ARG A 109 29.52 22.48 -32.43
N ARG A 110 29.55 21.79 -31.29
CA ARG A 110 30.30 20.54 -31.13
C ARG A 110 29.56 19.59 -30.19
N ALA A 111 29.41 18.34 -30.63
CA ALA A 111 28.91 17.28 -29.76
C ALA A 111 29.96 16.87 -28.70
N LEU A 112 29.52 16.70 -27.46
CA LEU A 112 30.35 16.35 -26.31
C LEU A 112 29.60 15.38 -25.40
N ALA A 113 30.21 14.24 -25.09
CA ALA A 113 29.73 13.37 -24.03
C ALA A 113 30.30 13.82 -22.67
N ARG A 114 29.44 13.99 -21.66
CA ARG A 114 29.85 14.42 -20.32
C ARG A 114 29.07 13.67 -19.24
N ARG A 115 29.81 13.11 -18.27
CA ARG A 115 29.27 12.59 -17.02
C ARG A 115 29.05 13.73 -16.03
N VAL A 116 27.85 13.80 -15.45
CA VAL A 116 27.46 14.74 -14.39
C VAL A 116 26.97 13.93 -13.20
N SER A 117 27.39 14.33 -11.99
CA SER A 117 26.89 13.77 -10.74
C SER A 117 26.05 14.83 -10.04
N LEU A 118 24.86 14.44 -9.60
CA LEU A 118 23.92 15.31 -8.88
C LEU A 118 23.53 14.66 -7.55
N LEU A 119 23.18 15.50 -6.59
CA LEU A 119 22.56 15.09 -5.34
C LEU A 119 21.33 15.96 -5.12
N ARG A 120 20.17 15.33 -4.98
CA ARG A 120 18.96 15.96 -4.46
C ARG A 120 18.91 15.68 -2.96
N PRO A 121 19.25 16.68 -2.11
CA PRO A 121 19.32 16.47 -0.68
C PRO A 121 17.92 16.21 -0.08
N LEU A 122 17.87 15.49 1.03
CA LEU A 122 16.66 15.44 1.85
C LEU A 122 16.30 16.86 2.33
N SER A 123 15.00 17.15 2.38
CA SER A 123 14.50 18.37 3.00
C SER A 123 14.85 18.41 4.49
N ARG A 124 14.74 19.59 5.11
CA ARG A 124 14.91 19.69 6.56
C ARG A 124 13.88 18.80 7.25
N VAL A 125 14.30 18.17 8.34
CA VAL A 125 13.37 17.40 9.19
C VAL A 125 12.36 18.40 9.75
N GLU A 126 11.10 18.22 9.39
CA GLU A 126 9.97 18.97 9.90
C GLU A 126 9.17 18.08 10.84
N ILE A 127 8.86 18.60 12.03
CA ILE A 127 7.94 17.92 12.95
C ILE A 127 6.54 18.30 12.50
N LEU A 128 5.86 17.38 11.83
CA LEU A 128 4.45 17.52 11.50
C LEU A 128 3.64 17.19 12.76
N PRO A 129 2.87 18.14 13.33
CA PRO A 129 2.02 17.86 14.47
C PRO A 129 0.91 16.91 14.01
N MET A 130 0.94 15.67 14.51
CA MET A 130 -0.08 14.68 14.19
C MET A 130 -1.30 14.88 15.09
N PRO A 131 -2.52 14.80 14.54
CA PRO A 131 -3.74 14.80 15.36
C PRO A 131 -3.72 13.70 16.41
N TYR A 132 -4.33 13.97 17.57
CA TYR A 132 -4.38 13.02 18.67
C TYR A 132 -5.17 11.77 18.27
N VAL A 133 -4.55 10.60 18.45
CA VAL A 133 -5.14 9.27 18.22
C VAL A 133 -5.17 8.48 19.51
N THR A 134 -6.16 7.60 19.66
CA THR A 134 -6.31 6.77 20.85
C THR A 134 -6.64 5.33 20.50
N GLU A 135 -6.17 4.40 21.32
CA GLU A 135 -6.55 2.99 21.23
C GLU A 135 -7.97 2.72 21.75
N ALA A 136 -8.63 3.72 22.35
CA ALA A 136 -10.00 3.58 22.84
C ALA A 136 -11.05 3.72 21.72
N THR A 137 -10.67 4.27 20.56
CA THR A 137 -11.59 4.52 19.44
C THR A 137 -12.25 3.23 18.98
N ARG A 138 -13.57 3.28 18.84
CA ARG A 138 -14.36 2.12 18.39
C ARG A 138 -14.16 1.88 16.90
N VAL A 139 -13.81 0.66 16.53
CA VAL A 139 -13.62 0.25 15.14
C VAL A 139 -14.88 -0.45 14.63
N GLN A 140 -15.43 -0.02 13.50
CA GLN A 140 -16.53 -0.69 12.80
C GLN A 140 -15.95 -1.60 11.71
N LEU A 141 -15.87 -2.90 11.99
CA LEU A 141 -15.49 -3.88 10.99
C LEU A 141 -16.64 -4.04 9.99
N VAL A 142 -16.26 -4.07 8.71
CA VAL A 142 -17.17 -4.23 7.58
C VAL A 142 -16.70 -5.43 6.79
N LEU A 143 -17.50 -6.50 6.80
CA LEU A 143 -17.23 -7.71 6.05
C LEU A 143 -18.21 -7.82 4.86
N PRO A 144 -17.83 -7.40 3.64
CA PRO A 144 -18.54 -7.78 2.43
C PRO A 144 -18.44 -9.28 2.24
N LEU A 145 -19.59 -9.93 2.04
CA LEU A 145 -19.68 -11.36 1.92
C LEU A 145 -20.44 -11.74 0.65
N LEU A 146 -19.72 -12.40 -0.26
CA LEU A 146 -20.29 -13.04 -1.45
C LEU A 146 -20.80 -14.44 -1.11
N VAL A 147 -21.72 -14.97 -1.92
CA VAL A 147 -22.26 -16.32 -1.72
C VAL A 147 -21.17 -17.41 -1.76
N ALA A 148 -20.17 -17.24 -2.62
CA ALA A 148 -19.02 -18.15 -2.71
C ALA A 148 -18.19 -18.22 -1.41
N GLU A 149 -18.22 -17.16 -0.60
CA GLU A 149 -17.41 -17.02 0.61
C GLU A 149 -18.19 -17.38 1.88
N ALA A 150 -19.49 -17.69 1.77
CA ALA A 150 -20.37 -17.94 2.91
C ALA A 150 -19.89 -19.09 3.81
N ALA A 151 -19.21 -20.11 3.26
CA ALA A 151 -18.62 -21.19 4.04
C ALA A 151 -17.41 -20.74 4.85
N ALA A 152 -16.54 -19.90 4.28
CA ALA A 152 -15.35 -19.36 4.94
C ALA A 152 -15.69 -18.34 6.04
N ALA A 153 -16.81 -17.64 5.90
CA ALA A 153 -17.29 -16.66 6.89
C ALA A 153 -17.48 -17.25 8.30
N LEU A 154 -17.75 -18.55 8.42
CA LEU A 154 -17.91 -19.19 9.73
C LEU A 154 -16.59 -19.19 10.52
N ALA A 155 -15.47 -19.50 9.84
CA ALA A 155 -14.14 -19.45 10.45
C ALA A 155 -13.77 -18.01 10.85
N PHE A 156 -14.15 -17.02 10.04
CA PHE A 156 -13.99 -15.61 10.40
C PHE A 156 -14.77 -15.24 11.66
N LEU A 157 -16.05 -15.66 11.77
CA LEU A 157 -16.89 -15.37 12.93
C LEU A 157 -16.34 -16.02 14.21
N GLU A 158 -15.81 -17.23 14.12
CA GLU A 158 -15.10 -17.89 15.21
C GLU A 158 -13.84 -17.13 15.62
N ALA A 159 -13.01 -16.72 14.66
CA ALA A 159 -11.81 -15.91 14.93
C ALA A 159 -12.16 -14.54 15.55
N PHE A 160 -13.24 -13.90 15.09
CA PHE A 160 -13.73 -12.65 15.66
C PHE A 160 -14.25 -12.84 17.09
N ALA A 161 -14.92 -13.96 17.37
CA ALA A 161 -15.36 -14.27 18.72
C ALA A 161 -14.19 -14.41 19.69
N THR A 162 -13.15 -15.19 19.32
CA THR A 162 -11.98 -15.42 20.18
C THR A 162 -11.08 -14.19 20.31
N SER A 163 -10.92 -13.43 19.23
CA SER A 163 -9.89 -12.39 19.17
C SER A 163 -10.41 -10.98 19.46
N ALA A 164 -11.72 -10.73 19.34
CA ALA A 164 -12.33 -9.43 19.61
C ALA A 164 -13.42 -9.48 20.69
N LEU A 165 -14.32 -10.47 20.67
CA LEU A 165 -15.44 -10.52 21.62
C LEU A 165 -15.04 -11.00 23.02
N GLU A 166 -14.22 -12.05 23.11
CA GLU A 166 -13.68 -12.57 24.38
C GLU A 166 -12.84 -11.51 25.14
N PRO A 167 -11.86 -10.83 24.52
CA PRO A 167 -11.11 -9.75 25.16
C PRO A 167 -11.92 -8.45 25.34
N ARG A 168 -13.17 -8.40 24.84
CA ARG A 168 -14.05 -7.22 24.86
C ARG A 168 -13.41 -5.99 24.20
N GLU A 169 -12.79 -6.20 23.05
CA GLU A 169 -12.28 -5.12 22.23
C GLU A 169 -13.38 -4.14 21.84
N ASN A 170 -13.06 -2.84 21.76
CA ASN A 170 -13.96 -1.80 21.28
C ASN A 170 -14.15 -1.92 19.76
N ALA A 171 -14.84 -2.97 19.32
CA ALA A 171 -15.03 -3.34 17.92
C ALA A 171 -16.47 -3.80 17.68
N LEU A 172 -17.06 -3.39 16.57
CA LEU A 172 -18.37 -3.83 16.11
C LEU A 172 -18.23 -4.50 14.74
N LEU A 173 -19.13 -5.41 14.40
CA LEU A 173 -19.09 -6.13 13.13
C LEU A 173 -20.37 -5.87 12.34
N THR A 174 -20.23 -5.43 11.09
CA THR A 174 -21.32 -5.33 10.12
C THR A 174 -21.05 -6.29 8.97
N LEU A 175 -21.92 -7.28 8.80
CA LEU A 175 -21.90 -8.22 7.68
C LEU A 175 -22.70 -7.63 6.50
N LEU A 176 -22.04 -7.38 5.38
CA LEU A 176 -22.69 -6.95 4.13
C LEU A 176 -22.94 -8.19 3.26
N LEU A 177 -24.14 -8.73 3.36
CA LEU A 177 -24.57 -9.93 2.63
C LEU A 177 -24.96 -9.54 1.20
N VAL A 178 -24.13 -9.92 0.24
CA VAL A 178 -24.34 -9.56 -1.17
C VAL A 178 -25.08 -10.67 -1.89
N TYR A 179 -26.28 -10.35 -2.39
CA TYR A 179 -27.11 -11.25 -3.18
C TYR A 179 -26.95 -10.93 -4.67
N GLY A 180 -26.55 -11.93 -5.46
CA GLY A 180 -26.50 -11.86 -6.90
C GLY A 180 -27.89 -11.92 -7.57
N PRO A 181 -27.97 -11.72 -8.89
CA PRO A 181 -29.25 -11.64 -9.63
C PRO A 181 -30.05 -12.96 -9.62
N ARG A 182 -29.39 -14.10 -9.41
CA ARG A 182 -30.01 -15.42 -9.34
C ARG A 182 -30.34 -15.89 -7.92
N GLU A 183 -29.95 -15.10 -6.92
CA GLU A 183 -29.94 -15.50 -5.52
C GLU A 183 -30.99 -14.72 -4.73
N GLY A 184 -31.76 -15.38 -3.86
CA GLY A 184 -32.77 -14.71 -3.03
C GLY A 184 -34.11 -14.40 -3.72
N GLY A 185 -34.47 -15.18 -4.75
CA GLY A 185 -35.84 -15.24 -5.27
C GLY A 185 -36.82 -15.87 -4.29
N ARG A 186 -38.12 -15.55 -4.39
CA ARG A 186 -39.18 -16.15 -3.55
C ARG A 186 -39.16 -17.67 -3.71
N GLY A 187 -38.75 -18.39 -2.66
CA GLY A 187 -38.77 -19.86 -2.59
C GLY A 187 -37.39 -20.55 -2.67
N ALA A 188 -36.30 -19.83 -2.95
CA ALA A 188 -34.95 -20.41 -2.90
C ALA A 188 -34.39 -20.39 -1.47
N PRO A 189 -33.61 -21.41 -1.05
CA PRO A 189 -32.96 -21.41 0.26
C PRO A 189 -31.99 -20.22 0.37
N ASP A 190 -32.00 -19.53 1.52
CA ASP A 190 -31.11 -18.38 1.77
C ASP A 190 -29.65 -18.84 1.86
N PRO A 191 -28.76 -18.43 0.94
CA PRO A 191 -27.35 -18.86 0.95
C PRO A 191 -26.61 -18.47 2.22
N PHE A 192 -27.06 -17.40 2.91
CA PHE A 192 -26.43 -16.90 4.12
C PHE A 192 -27.10 -17.40 5.41
N LEU A 193 -28.03 -18.35 5.34
CA LEU A 193 -28.76 -18.85 6.51
C LEU A 193 -27.82 -19.29 7.65
N ARG A 194 -26.76 -20.04 7.31
CA ARG A 194 -25.75 -20.52 8.28
C ARG A 194 -24.99 -19.37 8.93
N VAL A 195 -24.64 -18.35 8.15
CA VAL A 195 -23.90 -17.17 8.63
C VAL A 195 -24.78 -16.32 9.55
N LYS A 196 -26.05 -16.11 9.19
CA LYS A 196 -27.03 -15.41 10.03
C LYS A 196 -27.27 -16.13 11.34
N ALA A 197 -27.42 -17.46 11.29
CA ALA A 197 -27.59 -18.29 12.48
C ALA A 197 -26.36 -18.21 13.41
N ALA A 198 -25.14 -18.29 12.85
CA ALA A 198 -23.90 -18.14 13.60
C ALA A 198 -23.76 -16.75 14.23
N ALA A 199 -24.08 -15.69 13.49
CA ALA A 199 -24.05 -14.32 13.99
C ALA A 199 -25.05 -14.10 15.15
N ALA A 200 -26.28 -14.60 15.02
CA ALA A 200 -27.29 -14.52 16.07
C ALA A 200 -26.89 -15.32 17.32
N GLU A 201 -26.25 -16.47 17.15
CA GLU A 201 -25.74 -17.27 18.27
C GLU A 201 -24.59 -16.55 19.00
N LEU A 202 -23.70 -15.87 18.27
CA LEU A 202 -22.64 -15.05 18.88
C LEU A 202 -23.21 -13.86 19.66
N GLU A 203 -24.21 -13.17 19.12
CA GLU A 203 -24.89 -12.07 19.83
C GLU A 203 -25.58 -12.56 21.12
N ARG A 204 -26.16 -13.77 21.09
CA ARG A 204 -26.74 -14.42 22.28
C ARG A 204 -25.69 -14.80 23.32
N ARG A 205 -24.55 -15.32 22.87
CA ARG A 205 -23.43 -15.76 23.73
C ARG A 205 -22.70 -14.60 24.38
N TYR A 206 -22.62 -13.45 23.70
CA TYR A 206 -21.89 -12.27 24.16
C TYR A 206 -22.83 -11.04 24.24
N PRO A 207 -23.50 -10.79 25.38
CA PRO A 207 -24.55 -9.76 25.53
C PRO A 207 -24.09 -8.28 25.46
N GLY A 208 -22.89 -8.01 24.94
CA GLY A 208 -22.38 -6.68 24.59
C GLY A 208 -21.86 -6.57 23.16
N ALA A 209 -21.83 -7.67 22.41
CA ALA A 209 -21.44 -7.68 21.02
C ALA A 209 -22.56 -7.09 20.16
N ARG A 210 -22.24 -6.13 19.29
CA ARG A 210 -23.20 -5.65 18.28
C ARG A 210 -22.80 -6.19 16.92
N LEU A 211 -23.56 -7.19 16.46
CA LEU A 211 -23.42 -7.76 15.13
C LEU A 211 -24.62 -7.31 14.30
N ALA A 212 -24.36 -6.49 13.30
CA ALA A 212 -25.39 -6.09 12.33
C ALA A 212 -25.19 -6.86 11.02
N TRP A 213 -26.26 -7.18 10.31
CA TRP A 213 -26.17 -7.64 8.93
C TRP A 213 -27.07 -6.82 8.00
N LEU A 214 -26.59 -6.62 6.78
CA LEU A 214 -27.21 -5.81 5.76
C LEU A 214 -27.24 -6.57 4.44
N ALA A 215 -28.44 -6.81 3.93
CA ALA A 215 -28.62 -7.43 2.62
C ALA A 215 -28.50 -6.36 1.52
N VAL A 216 -27.62 -6.59 0.55
CA VAL A 216 -27.42 -5.73 -0.62
C VAL A 216 -27.62 -6.55 -1.89
N ARG A 217 -28.49 -6.10 -2.79
CA ARG A 217 -28.62 -6.69 -4.12
C ARG A 217 -27.71 -5.93 -5.09
N ALA A 218 -26.79 -6.64 -5.72
CA ALA A 218 -25.87 -6.07 -6.70
C ALA A 218 -25.64 -7.07 -7.84
N GLU A 219 -25.87 -6.63 -9.09
CA GLU A 219 -25.56 -7.45 -10.28
C GLU A 219 -24.05 -7.62 -10.47
N ALA A 220 -23.29 -6.56 -10.20
CA ALA A 220 -21.84 -6.57 -10.11
C ALA A 220 -21.43 -5.97 -8.75
N PRO A 221 -20.89 -6.77 -7.81
CA PRO A 221 -20.41 -6.24 -6.54
C PRO A 221 -19.16 -5.39 -6.77
N SER A 222 -19.26 -4.09 -6.47
CA SER A 222 -18.10 -3.22 -6.37
C SER A 222 -17.93 -2.78 -4.92
N GLN A 223 -16.70 -2.81 -4.41
CA GLN A 223 -16.35 -2.34 -3.07
C GLN A 223 -16.86 -0.92 -2.84
N VAL A 224 -16.75 -0.10 -3.89
CA VAL A 224 -17.29 1.25 -3.99
C VAL A 224 -18.78 1.32 -3.62
N ARG A 225 -19.63 0.56 -4.32
CA ARG A 225 -21.08 0.58 -4.11
C ARG A 225 -21.48 0.03 -2.75
N LEU A 226 -20.78 -0.99 -2.27
CA LEU A 226 -21.00 -1.55 -0.93
C LEU A 226 -20.68 -0.51 0.15
N MET A 227 -19.59 0.23 -0.01
CA MET A 227 -19.23 1.31 0.88
C MET A 227 -20.22 2.49 0.84
N ASP A 228 -20.82 2.80 -0.31
CA ASP A 228 -21.86 3.83 -0.39
C ASP A 228 -23.13 3.46 0.40
N VAL A 229 -23.48 2.17 0.42
CA VAL A 229 -24.63 1.68 1.19
C VAL A 229 -24.36 1.73 2.69
N ILE A 230 -23.16 1.34 3.13
CA ILE A 230 -22.83 1.30 4.56
C ILE A 230 -22.52 2.69 5.13
N SER A 231 -21.84 3.53 4.36
CA SER A 231 -21.48 4.90 4.74
C SER A 231 -22.71 5.72 5.12
N LYS A 232 -23.80 5.60 4.35
CA LYS A 232 -25.09 6.29 4.62
C LYS A 232 -25.77 5.85 5.91
N LYS A 233 -25.44 4.67 6.44
CA LYS A 233 -26.06 4.08 7.64
C LYS A 233 -25.27 4.35 8.92
N HIS A 234 -24.09 4.95 8.80
CA HIS A 234 -23.19 5.19 9.91
C HIS A 234 -22.88 6.69 10.03
N PRO A 235 -22.60 7.19 11.23
CA PRO A 235 -22.22 8.59 11.41
C PRO A 235 -20.83 8.86 10.81
N VAL A 236 -20.55 10.14 10.55
CA VAL A 236 -19.33 10.60 9.85
C VAL A 236 -18.04 10.33 10.63
N ASP A 237 -18.11 10.22 11.95
CA ASP A 237 -17.01 9.95 12.87
C ASP A 237 -16.68 8.45 13.00
N THR A 238 -17.38 7.58 12.27
CA THR A 238 -17.14 6.13 12.30
C THR A 238 -15.80 5.79 11.67
N LEU A 239 -14.91 5.15 12.43
CA LEU A 239 -13.71 4.49 11.91
C LEU A 239 -14.11 3.14 11.32
N PHE A 240 -14.07 3.02 10.00
CA PHE A 240 -14.28 1.75 9.32
C PHE A 240 -12.99 0.96 9.24
N PHE A 241 -13.10 -0.36 9.42
CA PHE A 241 -12.10 -1.32 8.99
C PHE A 241 -12.75 -2.28 8.01
N LEU A 242 -12.42 -2.13 6.73
CA LEU A 242 -12.87 -3.06 5.71
C LEU A 242 -12.03 -4.34 5.77
N THR A 243 -12.68 -5.48 5.90
CA THR A 243 -12.04 -6.79 6.07
C THR A 243 -12.51 -7.77 5.01
N THR A 244 -11.80 -8.89 4.87
CA THR A 244 -12.18 -10.04 4.06
C THR A 244 -12.50 -11.24 4.95
N VAL A 245 -13.06 -12.31 4.39
CA VAL A 245 -13.29 -13.56 5.15
C VAL A 245 -11.98 -14.23 5.60
N TRP A 246 -10.85 -13.82 5.04
CA TRP A 246 -9.51 -14.35 5.35
C TRP A 246 -8.78 -13.50 6.39
N THR A 247 -9.29 -12.31 6.72
CA THR A 247 -8.71 -11.47 7.76
C THR A 247 -8.88 -12.15 9.11
N ARG A 248 -7.82 -12.13 9.94
CA ARG A 248 -7.91 -12.52 11.35
C ARG A 248 -7.99 -11.26 12.22
N PRO A 249 -9.18 -10.86 12.69
CA PRO A 249 -9.35 -9.61 13.43
C PRO A 249 -8.85 -9.78 14.88
N GLY A 250 -7.58 -9.44 15.13
CA GLY A 250 -6.97 -9.44 16.46
C GLY A 250 -6.75 -8.04 17.06
N PRO A 251 -6.40 -7.96 18.35
CA PRO A 251 -6.17 -6.68 19.04
C PRO A 251 -5.06 -5.86 18.37
N GLU A 252 -4.01 -6.50 17.86
CA GLU A 252 -2.90 -5.80 17.21
C GLU A 252 -3.35 -5.06 15.93
N VAL A 253 -4.08 -5.73 15.04
CA VAL A 253 -4.55 -5.10 13.79
C VAL A 253 -5.58 -4.01 14.07
N LEU A 254 -6.45 -4.20 15.07
CA LEU A 254 -7.40 -3.17 15.50
C LEU A 254 -6.69 -1.95 16.09
N ASN A 255 -5.66 -2.14 16.91
CA ASN A 255 -4.86 -1.03 17.44
C ASN A 255 -4.09 -0.31 16.34
N ARG A 256 -3.50 -1.04 15.39
CA ARG A 256 -2.86 -0.43 14.21
C ARG A 256 -3.87 0.39 13.40
N CYS A 257 -5.10 -0.09 13.25
CA CYS A 257 -6.18 0.65 12.61
C CYS A 257 -6.48 1.97 13.34
N ARG A 258 -6.67 1.90 14.66
CA ARG A 258 -6.97 3.06 15.52
C ARG A 258 -5.87 4.12 15.53
N MET A 259 -4.61 3.69 15.52
CA MET A 259 -3.45 4.58 15.64
C MET A 259 -2.98 5.16 14.29
N ASN A 260 -3.28 4.49 13.16
CA ASN A 260 -2.79 4.92 11.84
C ASN A 260 -3.90 5.46 10.92
N ALA A 261 -5.18 5.30 11.25
CA ALA A 261 -6.25 6.01 10.56
C ALA A 261 -6.57 7.30 11.32
N ILE A 262 -6.45 8.44 10.65
CA ILE A 262 -6.59 9.77 11.24
C ILE A 262 -7.55 10.58 10.38
N SER A 263 -8.69 10.95 10.99
CA SER A 263 -9.74 11.72 10.32
C SER A 263 -9.19 12.99 9.69
N GLY A 264 -9.47 13.20 8.41
CA GLY A 264 -9.04 14.34 7.61
C GLY A 264 -7.58 14.31 7.15
N TRP A 265 -6.79 13.33 7.57
CA TRP A 265 -5.33 13.34 7.37
C TRP A 265 -4.78 12.08 6.74
N GLN A 266 -5.18 10.90 7.22
CA GLN A 266 -4.53 9.65 6.88
C GLN A 266 -5.51 8.47 6.88
N ALA A 267 -5.49 7.70 5.79
CA ALA A 267 -6.06 6.36 5.75
C ALA A 267 -4.95 5.32 5.93
N PHE A 268 -5.27 4.19 6.57
CA PHE A 268 -4.33 3.11 6.84
C PHE A 268 -4.69 1.86 6.04
N PHE A 269 -3.80 1.44 5.14
CA PHE A 269 -3.95 0.20 4.38
C PHE A 269 -2.89 -0.81 4.85
N PRO A 270 -3.29 -1.90 5.55
CA PRO A 270 -2.33 -2.85 6.09
C PRO A 270 -1.69 -3.69 4.98
N VAL A 271 -0.36 -3.75 4.98
CA VAL A 271 0.40 -4.74 4.20
C VAL A 271 0.50 -6.00 5.04
N HIS A 272 -0.47 -6.89 4.90
CA HIS A 272 -0.52 -8.12 5.68
C HIS A 272 0.34 -9.24 5.05
N PHE A 273 0.75 -10.17 5.90
CA PHE A 273 1.35 -11.42 5.45
C PHE A 273 0.24 -12.36 4.97
N GLN A 274 0.31 -12.79 3.72
CA GLN A 274 -0.60 -13.78 3.15
C GLN A 274 0.08 -15.14 3.11
N GLU A 275 -0.55 -16.11 3.75
CA GLU A 275 -0.16 -17.51 3.63
C GLU A 275 -0.50 -18.02 2.22
N PHE A 276 0.36 -18.88 1.66
CA PHE A 276 0.03 -19.59 0.44
C PHE A 276 -1.11 -20.58 0.70
N ASN A 277 -1.78 -21.01 -0.37
CA ASN A 277 -2.84 -22.00 -0.25
C ASN A 277 -2.32 -23.22 0.53
N PRO A 278 -2.94 -23.57 1.67
CA PRO A 278 -2.41 -24.60 2.57
C PRO A 278 -2.41 -25.99 1.92
N ILE A 279 -3.24 -26.20 0.88
CA ILE A 279 -3.23 -27.44 0.08
C ILE A 279 -1.95 -27.55 -0.75
N LEU A 280 -1.45 -26.43 -1.27
CA LEU A 280 -0.28 -26.37 -2.15
C LEU A 280 1.02 -26.17 -1.38
N SER A 281 0.97 -25.53 -0.22
CA SER A 281 2.10 -25.31 0.67
C SER A 281 1.70 -25.70 2.11
N PRO A 282 1.83 -26.99 2.46
CA PRO A 282 1.58 -27.42 3.83
C PRO A 282 2.57 -26.72 4.77
N GLN A 283 2.06 -26.14 5.85
CA GLN A 283 2.87 -25.56 6.92
C GLN A 283 3.83 -26.64 7.45
N ARG A 284 5.11 -26.50 7.14
CA ARG A 284 6.16 -27.39 7.66
C ARG A 284 6.55 -26.85 9.03
N SER A 285 6.14 -27.55 10.09
CA SER A 285 6.64 -27.27 11.44
C SER A 285 8.18 -27.21 11.41
N PRO A 286 8.83 -26.33 12.20
CA PRO A 286 10.29 -26.30 12.28
C PRO A 286 10.79 -27.71 12.65
N PRO A 287 11.90 -28.19 12.05
CA PRO A 287 12.39 -29.54 12.34
C PRO A 287 12.71 -29.64 13.84
N GLY A 288 12.03 -30.56 14.52
CA GLY A 288 12.40 -30.97 15.87
C GLY A 288 13.82 -31.56 15.93
N PRO A 289 14.35 -31.80 17.14
CA PRO A 289 15.68 -32.38 17.32
C PRO A 289 15.80 -33.71 16.53
N PRO A 290 17.00 -34.03 15.99
CA PRO A 290 17.19 -35.18 15.13
C PRO A 290 16.82 -36.48 15.88
N GLY A 291 15.75 -37.16 15.42
CA GLY A 291 15.29 -38.44 15.96
C GLY A 291 13.79 -38.54 16.23
N ALA A 292 13.04 -37.45 16.20
CA ALA A 292 11.57 -37.49 16.24
C ALA A 292 11.01 -37.85 14.85
N GLY A 293 10.02 -38.75 14.81
CA GLY A 293 9.31 -39.11 13.58
C GLY A 293 8.58 -37.92 12.94
N PRO A 294 7.89 -38.09 11.80
CA PRO A 294 7.15 -37.00 11.17
C PRO A 294 6.11 -36.42 12.14
N ASP A 295 6.30 -35.16 12.53
CA ASP A 295 5.37 -34.44 13.40
C ASP A 295 4.01 -34.24 12.70
N PRO A 296 2.90 -34.22 13.46
CA PRO A 296 1.58 -33.93 12.91
C PRO A 296 1.53 -32.50 12.33
N PRO A 297 0.68 -32.26 11.31
CA PRO A 297 0.47 -30.92 10.78
C PRO A 297 0.01 -29.97 11.88
N SER A 298 0.52 -28.74 11.85
CA SER A 298 0.09 -27.68 12.76
C SER A 298 -1.43 -27.46 12.65
N PRO A 299 -2.14 -27.24 13.77
CA PRO A 299 -3.58 -27.00 13.71
C PRO A 299 -3.87 -25.73 12.90
N PRO A 300 -5.02 -25.67 12.18
CA PRO A 300 -5.47 -24.44 11.56
C PRO A 300 -5.68 -23.39 12.66
N GLY A 301 -4.87 -22.33 12.65
CA GLY A 301 -4.94 -21.24 13.64
C GLY A 301 -3.66 -20.96 14.44
N ALA A 302 -2.52 -21.58 14.11
CA ALA A 302 -1.25 -21.18 14.72
C ALA A 302 -0.91 -19.70 14.37
N ASP A 303 -0.58 -18.92 15.39
CA ASP A 303 -0.21 -17.51 15.24
C ASP A 303 1.18 -17.38 14.57
N PRO A 304 1.29 -16.79 13.36
CA PRO A 304 2.57 -16.61 12.67
C PRO A 304 3.53 -15.67 13.41
N SER A 305 3.11 -15.03 14.50
CA SER A 305 3.95 -14.17 15.34
C SER A 305 5.09 -14.91 16.06
N HIS A 306 4.98 -16.23 16.23
CA HIS A 306 5.90 -17.03 17.05
C HIS A 306 6.91 -17.92 16.28
N GLY A 307 7.06 -17.74 14.97
CA GLY A 307 8.07 -18.42 14.16
C GLY A 307 8.42 -17.68 12.88
N THR A 308 9.54 -18.03 12.23
CA THR A 308 9.84 -17.55 10.87
C THR A 308 8.64 -17.92 9.99
N PRO A 309 7.94 -16.97 9.36
CA PRO A 309 6.74 -17.29 8.60
C PRO A 309 7.18 -17.99 7.29
N VAL A 310 7.26 -19.32 7.34
CA VAL A 310 7.61 -20.18 6.22
C VAL A 310 6.31 -20.55 5.52
N GLY A 311 6.11 -20.08 4.28
CA GLY A 311 4.93 -20.45 3.49
C GLY A 311 3.98 -19.30 3.13
N GLY A 312 4.50 -18.08 2.96
CA GLY A 312 3.70 -16.95 2.49
C GLY A 312 4.54 -15.77 2.03
N ARG A 313 3.89 -14.64 1.77
CA ARG A 313 4.55 -13.38 1.38
C ARG A 313 3.77 -12.16 1.87
N PHE A 314 4.46 -11.04 2.04
CA PHE A 314 3.80 -9.74 2.19
C PHE A 314 3.29 -9.28 0.82
N ASP A 315 1.99 -9.01 0.72
CA ASP A 315 1.40 -8.51 -0.50
C ASP A 315 1.22 -6.98 -0.43
N ARG A 316 2.10 -6.26 -1.13
CA ARG A 316 2.06 -4.78 -1.18
C ARG A 316 0.97 -4.25 -2.11
N GLN A 317 0.37 -5.11 -2.93
CA GLN A 317 -0.69 -4.75 -3.87
C GLN A 317 -2.09 -5.07 -3.33
N ALA A 318 -2.18 -5.74 -2.18
CA ALA A 318 -3.45 -5.98 -1.51
C ALA A 318 -4.06 -4.66 -1.03
N SER A 319 -5.23 -4.33 -1.57
CA SER A 319 -6.00 -3.10 -1.26
C SER A 319 -7.44 -3.39 -0.84
N ALA A 320 -7.80 -4.67 -0.69
CA ALA A 320 -9.12 -5.10 -0.26
C ALA A 320 -9.41 -4.74 1.21
N GLU A 321 -8.38 -4.58 2.03
CA GLU A 321 -8.47 -4.24 3.44
C GLU A 321 -7.98 -2.83 3.69
N GLY A 322 -8.66 -2.08 4.56
CA GLY A 322 -8.28 -0.70 4.83
C GLY A 322 -9.07 -0.07 5.96
N CYS A 323 -8.41 0.87 6.65
CA CYS A 323 -8.92 1.61 7.78
C CYS A 323 -9.01 3.10 7.45
N PHE A 324 -10.20 3.67 7.58
CA PHE A 324 -10.45 5.07 7.26
C PHE A 324 -11.72 5.57 7.95
N TYR A 325 -11.79 6.88 8.17
CA TYR A 325 -13.00 7.48 8.71
C TYR A 325 -14.06 7.66 7.63
N ASN A 326 -15.33 7.55 8.02
CA ASN A 326 -16.46 7.75 7.12
C ASN A 326 -16.46 9.19 6.53
N ALA A 327 -16.06 10.20 7.31
CA ALA A 327 -15.88 11.56 6.82
C ALA A 327 -14.90 11.64 5.64
N ASP A 328 -13.76 10.95 5.71
CA ASP A 328 -12.74 10.94 4.65
C ASP A 328 -13.25 10.24 3.40
N TYR A 329 -13.96 9.12 3.59
CA TYR A 329 -14.62 8.42 2.49
C TYR A 329 -15.62 9.32 1.76
N LEU A 330 -16.49 10.01 2.50
CA LEU A 330 -17.48 10.93 1.93
C LEU A 330 -16.82 12.11 1.20
N ALA A 331 -15.74 12.68 1.76
CA ALA A 331 -14.98 13.75 1.13
C ALA A 331 -14.30 13.28 -0.17
N ALA A 332 -13.66 12.11 -0.16
CA ALA A 332 -13.06 11.51 -1.35
C ALA A 332 -14.12 11.21 -2.42
N ARG A 333 -15.31 10.74 -2.01
CA ARG A 333 -16.44 10.52 -2.91
C ARG A 333 -16.95 11.77 -3.59
N ALA A 334 -17.09 12.86 -2.84
CA ALA A 334 -17.50 14.14 -3.41
C ALA A 334 -16.48 14.66 -4.43
N ARG A 335 -15.18 14.51 -4.15
CA ARG A 335 -14.10 14.89 -5.07
C ARG A 335 -14.13 14.07 -6.37
N LEU A 336 -14.22 12.74 -6.24
CA LEU A 336 -14.30 11.85 -7.41
C LEU A 336 -15.51 12.14 -8.29
N ALA A 337 -16.68 12.44 -7.69
CA ALA A 337 -17.86 12.83 -8.45
C ALA A 337 -17.66 14.15 -9.21
N GLY A 338 -16.95 15.11 -8.62
CA GLY A 338 -16.59 16.37 -9.28
C GLY A 338 -15.60 16.19 -10.44
N GLU A 339 -14.58 15.33 -10.27
CA GLU A 339 -13.60 15.02 -11.31
C GLU A 339 -14.24 14.33 -12.51
N LEU A 340 -15.14 13.36 -12.28
CA LEU A 340 -15.87 12.67 -13.34
C LEU A 340 -16.80 13.62 -14.11
N ALA A 341 -17.52 14.50 -13.41
CA ALA A 341 -18.38 15.49 -14.06
C ALA A 341 -17.56 16.49 -14.91
N GLY A 342 -16.39 16.91 -14.43
CA GLY A 342 -15.50 17.80 -15.18
C GLY A 342 -14.89 17.14 -16.43
N GLN A 343 -14.57 15.85 -16.37
CA GLN A 343 -14.09 15.08 -17.52
C GLN A 343 -15.17 14.92 -18.60
N GLU A 344 -16.43 14.69 -18.21
CA GLU A 344 -17.56 14.62 -19.14
C GLU A 344 -17.82 15.97 -19.83
N GLU A 345 -17.63 17.10 -19.14
CA GLU A 345 -17.72 18.44 -19.73
C GLU A 345 -16.54 18.73 -20.69
N GLU A 346 -15.33 18.29 -20.36
CA GLU A 346 -14.13 18.46 -21.20
C GLU A 346 -14.13 17.55 -22.45
N GLU A 347 -14.75 16.37 -22.39
CA GLU A 347 -14.97 15.50 -23.55
C GLU A 347 -16.16 15.95 -24.44
N ALA A 348 -17.07 16.78 -23.91
CA ALA A 348 -18.22 17.32 -24.65
C ALA A 348 -17.93 18.65 -25.38
N LEU A 349 -16.78 19.27 -25.12
CA LEU A 349 -16.25 20.48 -25.78
C LEU A 349 -15.26 20.10 -26.89
#